data_AF-A0A3N5KC77-F1
#
_entry.id   AF-A0A3N5KC77-F1
#
_cell.length_a   1.000
_cell.length_b   1.000
_cell.length_c   1.000
_cell.angle_alpha   90.00
_cell.angle_beta   90.00
_cell.angle_gamma   90.00
#
_symmetry.space_group_name_H-M   'P 1'
#
loop_
_entity.id
_entity.type
_entity.pdbx_description
1 polymer ?
#
loop_
_entity_poly.entity_id
_entity_poly.type
_entity_poly.pdbx_seq_one_letter_code
_entity_poly.pdbx_strand_id
1 'polypeptide(L)'
;MSAPTTAVTHPLVEAPGGDATRAIGAPILLLLLLAALILFGSSRPAAAAAPVAARQEIWYHTGYPGGVAGRPGGMSALTGPMKMPAIFEAVWKQRLVEPSHLHTDSSEVEGRRPAAPPIDLDSLRSVHTDRYLKAILTGEPRSLATSQGLPGWTAEIARGWLLNVGGLYAASEAALRNRTIAANLGHGYHHAGVDRGEGYCTLNGLAVVAKKLLREG
;
A
#
# COMPACT_ATOMS: atom_id res chain seq x y z
N MET A 1 -1.94 -93.78 64.10
CA MET A 1 -2.85 -92.81 63.47
C MET A 1 -1.96 -91.86 62.68
N SER A 2 -1.86 -91.80 61.36
CA SER A 2 -2.58 -92.38 60.23
C SER A 2 -1.60 -92.63 59.07
N ALA A 3 -2.01 -93.48 58.12
CA ALA A 3 -1.25 -94.07 57.02
C ALA A 3 -0.92 -93.10 55.85
N PRO A 4 -0.09 -93.50 54.85
CA PRO A 4 0.53 -92.66 53.83
C PRO A 4 -0.25 -92.63 52.50
N THR A 5 0.15 -91.79 51.53
CA THR A 5 -0.29 -91.90 50.13
C THR A 5 0.78 -91.40 49.16
N THR A 6 1.06 -92.23 48.15
CA THR A 6 1.97 -92.06 47.00
C THR A 6 1.20 -91.71 45.72
N ALA A 7 1.80 -90.91 44.80
CA ALA A 7 1.67 -90.96 43.32
C ALA A 7 2.55 -89.82 42.73
N VAL A 8 3.65 -90.04 41.99
CA VAL A 8 3.89 -90.47 40.58
C VAL A 8 3.33 -89.52 39.50
N THR A 9 4.21 -88.90 38.68
CA THR A 9 4.31 -89.01 37.17
C THR A 9 5.14 -87.91 36.47
N HIS A 10 6.05 -88.39 35.58
CA HIS A 10 6.55 -87.96 34.24
C HIS A 10 7.19 -86.58 33.88
N PRO A 11 8.05 -86.53 32.80
CA PRO A 11 9.06 -85.49 32.58
C PRO A 11 8.93 -84.64 31.27
N LEU A 12 9.85 -83.67 31.15
CA LEU A 12 10.36 -82.90 29.97
C LEU A 12 9.54 -81.71 29.44
N VAL A 13 10.21 -80.54 29.28
CA VAL A 13 10.58 -79.87 27.99
C VAL A 13 11.37 -78.58 28.30
N GLU A 14 12.53 -78.40 27.66
CA GLU A 14 13.34 -77.16 27.64
C GLU A 14 12.80 -76.12 26.64
N ALA A 15 13.01 -74.82 26.91
CA ALA A 15 12.86 -73.73 25.96
C ALA A 15 14.09 -72.79 26.00
N PRO A 16 14.59 -72.27 24.85
CA PRO A 16 15.81 -71.48 24.81
C PRO A 16 15.50 -69.98 24.92
N GLY A 17 16.25 -69.27 25.78
CA GLY A 17 16.24 -67.81 25.87
C GLY A 17 17.65 -67.27 25.72
N GLY A 18 17.99 -66.79 24.53
CA GLY A 18 19.26 -66.13 24.24
C GLY A 18 19.30 -64.70 24.78
N ASP A 19 20.42 -64.33 25.40
CA ASP A 19 20.75 -62.93 25.72
C ASP A 19 21.75 -62.41 24.68
N ALA A 20 21.25 -61.59 23.77
CA ALA A 20 22.02 -60.86 22.77
C ALA A 20 21.92 -59.36 23.07
N THR A 21 22.51 -58.91 24.17
CA THR A 21 22.69 -57.49 24.47
C THR A 21 24.11 -57.03 24.13
N ARG A 22 24.38 -56.80 22.83
CA ARG A 22 25.53 -56.01 22.38
C ARG A 22 25.15 -55.00 21.30
N ALA A 23 25.28 -53.73 21.68
CA ALA A 23 25.64 -52.58 20.84
C ALA A 23 24.79 -52.25 19.60
N ILE A 24 23.62 -51.63 19.78
CA ILE A 24 22.87 -50.96 18.69
C ILE A 24 22.57 -49.46 18.97
N GLY A 25 22.90 -48.93 20.16
CA GLY A 25 22.47 -47.59 20.57
C GLY A 25 23.23 -46.39 19.98
N ALA A 26 24.52 -46.54 19.64
CA ALA A 26 25.35 -45.41 19.18
C ALA A 26 25.06 -44.91 17.74
N PRO A 27 24.84 -45.77 16.72
CA PRO A 27 24.63 -45.30 15.36
C PRO A 27 23.26 -44.64 15.15
N ILE A 28 22.24 -45.07 15.90
CA ILE A 28 20.88 -44.50 15.80
C ILE A 28 20.86 -43.08 16.35
N LEU A 29 21.54 -42.80 17.46
CA LEU A 29 21.59 -41.46 18.05
C LEU A 29 22.32 -40.46 17.13
N LEU A 30 23.39 -40.91 16.45
CA LEU A 30 24.12 -40.09 15.49
C LEU A 30 23.29 -39.80 14.22
N LEU A 31 22.55 -40.80 13.74
CA LEU A 31 21.61 -40.63 12.61
C LEU A 31 20.46 -39.69 12.95
N LEU A 32 19.93 -39.74 14.18
CA LEU A 32 18.88 -38.82 14.64
C LEU A 32 19.40 -37.39 14.82
N LEU A 33 20.63 -37.20 15.30
CA LEU A 33 21.26 -35.88 15.41
C LEU A 33 21.57 -35.27 14.04
N LEU A 34 22.07 -36.07 13.09
CA LEU A 34 22.29 -35.63 11.70
C LEU A 34 20.97 -35.33 10.98
N ALA A 35 19.94 -36.15 11.17
CA ALA A 35 18.60 -35.87 10.66
C ALA A 35 18.01 -34.60 11.26
N ALA A 36 18.24 -34.33 12.55
CA ALA A 36 17.81 -33.08 13.19
C ALA A 36 18.55 -31.86 12.63
N LEU A 37 19.86 -31.93 12.34
CA LEU A 37 20.58 -30.82 11.70
C LEU A 37 20.16 -30.57 10.25
N ILE A 38 19.75 -31.61 9.52
CA ILE A 38 19.30 -31.50 8.12
C ILE A 38 17.84 -31.02 8.05
N LEU A 39 16.97 -31.50 8.95
CA LEU A 39 15.55 -31.15 8.99
C LEU A 39 15.29 -29.82 9.71
N PHE A 40 16.10 -29.47 10.71
CA PHE A 40 16.02 -28.23 11.47
C PHE A 40 17.21 -27.32 11.21
N GLY A 41 17.62 -27.23 9.94
CA GLY A 41 18.65 -26.31 9.47
C GLY A 41 18.56 -24.96 10.19
N SER A 42 19.71 -24.48 10.65
CA SER A 42 19.85 -23.25 11.45
C SER A 42 19.34 -22.03 10.69
N SER A 43 18.03 -21.85 10.71
CA SER A 43 17.38 -20.61 10.35
C SER A 43 17.68 -19.64 11.48
N ARG A 44 18.82 -18.95 11.37
CA ARG A 44 18.91 -17.62 11.97
C ARG A 44 17.67 -16.87 11.47
N PRO A 45 16.75 -16.42 12.33
CA PRO A 45 15.78 -15.44 11.89
C PRO A 45 16.63 -14.31 11.32
N ALA A 46 16.45 -13.99 10.04
CA ALA A 46 17.00 -12.77 9.49
C ALA A 46 16.52 -11.68 10.44
N ALA A 47 17.43 -11.07 11.19
CA ALA A 47 17.10 -9.87 11.94
C ALA A 47 16.46 -8.96 10.90
N ALA A 48 15.16 -8.70 11.05
CA ALA A 48 14.44 -7.83 10.14
C ALA A 48 15.24 -6.54 10.12
N ALA A 49 15.97 -6.30 9.03
CA ALA A 49 16.68 -5.07 8.86
C ALA A 49 15.64 -3.98 9.09
N ALA A 50 15.90 -3.08 10.04
CA ALA A 50 15.03 -1.93 10.26
C ALA A 50 14.70 -1.35 8.89
N PRO A 51 13.42 -1.18 8.54
CA PRO A 51 13.03 -0.87 7.17
C PRO A 51 13.81 0.36 6.74
N VAL A 52 14.71 0.18 5.77
CA VAL A 52 15.35 1.31 5.10
C VAL A 52 14.18 2.13 4.56
N ALA A 53 14.06 3.38 5.02
CA ALA A 53 13.00 4.28 4.57
C ALA A 53 12.93 4.21 3.04
N ALA A 54 11.71 4.02 2.52
CA ALA A 54 11.50 3.83 1.09
C ALA A 54 12.21 4.95 0.32
N ARG A 55 13.13 4.60 -0.59
CA ARG A 55 13.86 5.63 -1.35
C ARG A 55 12.93 6.46 -2.23
N GLN A 56 11.77 5.90 -2.58
CA GLN A 56 10.74 6.55 -3.39
C GLN A 56 9.34 6.17 -2.92
N GLU A 57 8.44 7.16 -2.88
CA GLU A 57 7.02 6.98 -2.54
C GLU A 57 6.14 7.76 -3.53
N ILE A 58 4.99 7.21 -3.90
CA ILE A 58 4.07 7.83 -4.86
C ILE A 58 2.65 7.88 -4.29
N TRP A 59 2.04 9.07 -4.33
CA TRP A 59 0.64 9.30 -4.02
C TRP A 59 -0.18 9.34 -5.31
N TYR A 60 -1.35 8.71 -5.28
CA TYR A 60 -2.34 8.84 -6.34
C TYR A 60 -3.73 8.49 -5.83
N HIS A 61 -4.70 9.35 -6.10
CA HIS A 61 -6.11 9.09 -5.80
C HIS A 61 -6.87 8.79 -7.09
N THR A 62 -7.62 7.70 -7.13
CA THR A 62 -8.38 7.24 -8.30
C THR A 62 -9.68 8.01 -8.53
N GLY A 63 -10.23 8.65 -7.48
CA GLY A 63 -11.45 9.45 -7.49
C GLY A 63 -11.40 10.78 -8.24
N TYR A 64 -10.75 10.82 -9.40
CA TYR A 64 -11.25 11.64 -10.50
C TYR A 64 -12.21 10.76 -11.32
N PRO A 65 -13.53 10.78 -11.05
CA PRO A 65 -14.50 10.10 -11.90
C PRO A 65 -14.62 10.88 -13.21
N GLY A 66 -13.70 10.55 -14.10
CA GLY A 66 -13.59 11.09 -15.45
C GLY A 66 -12.68 10.23 -16.33
N GLY A 67 -12.27 9.05 -15.83
CA GLY A 67 -12.14 7.89 -16.69
C GLY A 67 -13.50 7.56 -17.28
N VAL A 68 -13.82 8.23 -18.39
CA VAL A 68 -14.81 7.82 -19.40
C VAL A 68 -16.27 7.71 -18.94
N ALA A 69 -17.04 8.78 -19.18
CA ALA A 69 -18.36 8.62 -19.78
C ALA A 69 -18.37 9.34 -21.14
N GLY A 70 -17.71 8.77 -22.15
CA GLY A 70 -17.67 9.34 -23.51
C GLY A 70 -16.87 8.51 -24.50
N ARG A 71 -17.31 8.46 -25.77
CA ARG A 71 -16.66 7.68 -26.83
C ARG A 71 -15.17 8.07 -27.00
N PRO A 72 -14.27 7.09 -27.22
CA PRO A 72 -12.86 7.35 -27.49
C PRO A 72 -12.72 7.94 -28.89
N GLY A 73 -12.64 9.26 -29.02
CA GLY A 73 -12.62 9.88 -30.34
C GLY A 73 -12.51 11.40 -30.41
N GLY A 74 -11.74 12.05 -29.52
CA GLY A 74 -11.48 13.48 -29.61
C GLY A 74 -10.29 13.91 -28.75
N MET A 75 -9.85 15.17 -28.87
CA MET A 75 -8.71 15.77 -28.14
C MET A 75 -8.68 15.45 -26.62
N SER A 76 -9.83 15.14 -26.00
CA SER A 76 -9.95 14.58 -24.65
C SER A 76 -9.09 13.33 -24.38
N ALA A 77 -8.79 12.52 -25.40
CA ALA A 77 -7.89 11.38 -25.30
C ALA A 77 -6.39 11.77 -25.26
N LEU A 78 -6.03 12.97 -25.73
CA LEU A 78 -4.65 13.48 -25.80
C LEU A 78 -4.33 14.49 -24.69
N THR A 79 -5.33 15.21 -24.17
CA THR A 79 -5.16 16.27 -23.16
C THR A 79 -6.04 16.12 -21.93
N GLY A 80 -6.92 15.13 -21.89
CA GLY A 80 -7.76 14.84 -20.73
C GLY A 80 -7.00 14.19 -19.58
N PRO A 81 -7.63 14.05 -18.41
CA PRO A 81 -7.04 13.45 -17.21
C PRO A 81 -6.66 11.97 -17.39
N MET A 82 -6.91 11.37 -18.56
CA MET A 82 -6.61 9.97 -18.92
C MET A 82 -5.14 9.57 -18.81
N LYS A 83 -4.20 10.52 -18.95
CA LYS A 83 -2.77 10.19 -18.90
C LYS A 83 -2.34 9.69 -17.51
N MET A 84 -2.87 10.27 -16.44
CA MET A 84 -2.42 9.92 -15.08
C MET A 84 -2.93 8.56 -14.60
N PRO A 85 -4.20 8.15 -14.84
CA PRO A 85 -4.64 6.77 -14.65
C PRO A 85 -3.78 5.77 -15.41
N ALA A 86 -3.49 6.02 -16.70
CA ALA A 86 -2.66 5.12 -17.50
C ALA A 86 -1.21 5.02 -16.97
N ILE A 87 -0.61 6.15 -16.57
CA ILE A 87 0.71 6.18 -15.93
C ILE A 87 0.68 5.41 -14.60
N PHE A 88 -0.32 5.66 -13.76
CA PHE A 88 -0.47 4.97 -12.48
C PHE A 88 -0.62 3.46 -12.68
N GLU A 89 -1.48 3.02 -13.61
CA GLU A 89 -1.63 1.63 -13.97
C GLU A 89 -0.32 1.00 -14.44
N ALA A 90 0.43 1.70 -15.31
CA ALA A 90 1.72 1.23 -15.77
C ALA A 90 2.72 1.09 -14.60
N VAL A 91 2.76 2.05 -13.68
CA VAL A 91 3.65 2.03 -12.50
C VAL A 91 3.46 0.74 -11.68
N TRP A 92 2.23 0.37 -11.35
CA TRP A 92 2.00 -0.79 -10.48
C TRP A 92 1.95 -2.11 -11.25
N LYS A 93 1.33 -2.16 -12.44
CA LYS A 93 1.26 -3.40 -13.25
C LYS A 93 2.64 -3.86 -13.72
N GLN A 94 3.54 -2.92 -14.02
CA GLN A 94 4.92 -3.22 -14.40
C GLN A 94 5.87 -3.31 -13.20
N ARG A 95 5.36 -3.17 -11.97
CA ARG A 95 6.16 -3.19 -10.72
C ARG A 95 7.34 -2.21 -10.75
N LEU A 96 7.13 -1.01 -11.30
CA LEU A 96 8.15 0.05 -11.29
C LEU A 96 8.38 0.60 -9.88
N VAL A 97 7.39 0.45 -9.02
CA VAL A 97 7.44 0.80 -7.59
C VAL A 97 6.78 -0.32 -6.81
N GLU A 98 7.38 -0.69 -5.66
CA GLU A 98 6.79 -1.66 -4.74
C GLU A 98 5.40 -1.19 -4.28
N PRO A 99 4.38 -2.07 -4.26
CA PRO A 99 3.04 -1.67 -3.84
C PRO A 99 3.00 -0.97 -2.48
N SER A 100 3.85 -1.38 -1.54
CA SER A 100 3.96 -0.80 -0.19
C SER A 100 4.50 0.64 -0.17
N HIS A 101 4.96 1.17 -1.30
CA HIS A 101 5.38 2.56 -1.50
C HIS A 101 4.34 3.38 -2.27
N LEU A 102 3.24 2.76 -2.71
CA LEU A 102 2.12 3.42 -3.36
C LEU A 102 1.04 3.76 -2.34
N HIS A 103 0.72 5.06 -2.22
CA HIS A 103 -0.34 5.59 -1.36
C HIS A 103 -1.56 5.90 -2.21
N THR A 104 -2.56 5.01 -2.17
CA THR A 104 -3.71 5.07 -3.10
C THR A 104 -4.97 4.41 -2.53
N ASP A 105 -6.12 4.83 -3.05
CA ASP A 105 -7.44 4.27 -2.76
C ASP A 105 -7.80 3.11 -3.70
N SER A 106 -7.02 2.87 -4.77
CA SER A 106 -7.25 1.77 -5.73
C SER A 106 -7.23 0.40 -5.05
N SER A 107 -8.36 -0.32 -5.07
CA SER A 107 -8.43 -1.69 -4.56
C SER A 107 -7.60 -2.70 -5.35
N GLU A 108 -7.20 -2.37 -6.58
CA GLU A 108 -6.43 -3.25 -7.47
C GLU A 108 -4.96 -3.39 -7.04
N VAL A 109 -4.43 -2.44 -6.28
CA VAL A 109 -3.04 -2.49 -5.79
C VAL A 109 -3.01 -3.19 -4.45
N GLU A 110 -2.71 -4.49 -4.47
CA GLU A 110 -2.50 -5.30 -3.27
C GLU A 110 -1.21 -4.89 -2.55
N GLY A 111 -1.27 -4.72 -1.22
CA GLY A 111 -0.12 -4.26 -0.43
C GLY A 111 0.11 -2.74 -0.42
N ARG A 112 -0.80 -1.96 -1.02
CA ARG A 112 -0.74 -0.48 -0.99
C ARG A 112 -0.83 0.12 0.40
N ARG A 113 -0.36 1.37 0.53
CA ARG A 113 -0.69 2.24 1.66
C ARG A 113 -1.96 3.05 1.38
N PRO A 114 -2.68 3.51 2.42
CA PRO A 114 -3.85 4.36 2.25
C PRO A 114 -3.53 5.65 1.49
N ALA A 115 -4.48 6.13 0.67
CA ALA A 115 -4.38 7.46 0.07
C ALA A 115 -4.35 8.56 1.14
N ALA A 116 -3.77 9.71 0.78
CA ALA A 116 -3.82 10.90 1.60
C ALA A 116 -5.26 11.43 1.74
N PRO A 117 -5.62 12.04 2.89
CA PRO A 117 -6.88 12.74 3.05
C PRO A 117 -6.94 13.99 2.14
N PRO A 118 -8.13 14.56 1.90
CA PRO A 118 -8.24 15.84 1.21
C PRO A 118 -7.53 16.95 1.98
N ILE A 119 -7.02 17.95 1.27
CA ILE A 119 -6.48 19.17 1.88
C ILE A 119 -7.57 19.90 2.68
N ASP A 120 -7.18 20.54 3.78
CA ASP A 120 -8.09 21.35 4.59
C ASP A 120 -8.46 22.68 3.90
N LEU A 121 -9.65 23.20 4.23
CA LEU A 121 -10.19 24.39 3.57
C LEU A 121 -9.40 25.67 3.93
N ASP A 122 -8.82 25.75 5.13
CA ASP A 122 -8.05 26.91 5.56
C ASP A 122 -6.74 27.04 4.77
N SER A 123 -6.12 25.93 4.44
CA SER A 123 -4.97 25.88 3.54
C SER A 123 -5.33 26.38 2.15
N LEU A 124 -6.51 26.02 1.63
CA LEU A 124 -6.99 26.56 0.36
C LEU A 124 -7.28 28.06 0.41
N ARG A 125 -7.89 28.54 1.50
CA ARG A 125 -8.15 29.98 1.73
C ARG A 125 -6.88 30.82 1.78
N SER A 126 -5.75 30.21 2.10
CA SER A 126 -4.46 30.92 2.07
C SER A 126 -4.03 31.34 0.66
N VAL A 127 -4.65 30.80 -0.40
CA VAL A 127 -4.35 31.12 -1.82
C VAL A 127 -5.58 31.58 -2.58
N HIS A 128 -6.73 30.94 -2.35
CA HIS A 128 -7.94 31.15 -3.14
C HIS A 128 -9.02 31.92 -2.38
N THR A 129 -9.82 32.70 -3.10
CA THR A 129 -10.93 33.44 -2.50
C THR A 129 -12.05 32.52 -2.01
N ASP A 130 -12.75 32.92 -0.93
CA ASP A 130 -13.94 32.19 -0.45
C ASP A 130 -15.02 32.05 -1.53
N ARG A 131 -15.18 33.06 -2.39
CA ARG A 131 -16.09 33.01 -3.54
C ARG A 131 -15.73 31.86 -4.47
N TYR A 132 -14.46 31.71 -4.80
CA TYR A 132 -13.99 30.67 -5.70
C TYR A 132 -14.11 29.28 -5.06
N LEU A 133 -13.71 29.15 -3.80
CA LEU A 133 -13.82 27.91 -3.04
C LEU A 133 -15.28 27.47 -2.88
N LYS A 134 -16.20 28.40 -2.61
CA LYS A 134 -17.63 28.10 -2.58
C LYS A 134 -18.11 27.55 -3.92
N ALA A 135 -17.71 28.14 -5.04
CA ALA A 135 -18.08 27.63 -6.36
C ALA A 135 -17.50 26.23 -6.63
N ILE A 136 -16.25 25.99 -6.24
CA ILE A 136 -15.62 24.66 -6.32
C ILE A 136 -16.39 23.62 -5.50
N LEU A 137 -16.82 23.95 -4.29
CA LEU A 137 -17.45 22.99 -3.37
C LEU A 137 -18.94 22.75 -3.66
N THR A 138 -19.62 23.74 -4.25
CA THR A 138 -21.08 23.68 -4.48
C THR A 138 -21.45 23.48 -5.94
N GLY A 139 -20.51 23.73 -6.86
CA GLY A 139 -20.78 23.76 -8.29
C GLY A 139 -21.41 25.07 -8.77
N GLU A 140 -21.59 26.09 -7.91
CA GLU A 140 -22.31 27.32 -8.24
C GLU A 140 -21.57 28.64 -7.92
N PRO A 141 -21.51 29.61 -8.86
CA PRO A 141 -22.04 29.52 -10.22
C PRO A 141 -21.25 28.54 -11.07
N ARG A 142 -21.94 27.74 -11.88
CA ARG A 142 -21.31 26.69 -12.71
C ARG A 142 -20.13 27.20 -13.55
N SER A 143 -20.27 28.39 -14.12
CA SER A 143 -19.22 29.04 -14.91
C SER A 143 -17.90 29.20 -14.16
N LEU A 144 -17.96 29.43 -12.85
CA LEU A 144 -16.78 29.57 -12.01
C LEU A 144 -16.24 28.21 -11.56
N ALA A 145 -17.12 27.28 -11.18
CA ALA A 145 -16.76 25.93 -10.77
C ALA A 145 -16.05 25.12 -11.86
N THR A 146 -16.29 25.45 -13.13
CA THR A 146 -15.65 24.82 -14.31
C THR A 146 -14.79 25.78 -15.14
N SER A 147 -14.38 26.92 -14.57
CA SER A 147 -13.60 27.96 -15.26
C SER A 147 -12.27 27.49 -15.86
N GLN A 148 -11.70 26.41 -15.33
CA GLN A 148 -10.48 25.74 -15.80
C GLN A 148 -10.63 25.00 -17.14
N GLY A 149 -11.85 24.86 -17.67
CA GLY A 149 -12.11 24.18 -18.94
C GLY A 149 -12.23 22.65 -18.87
N LEU A 150 -12.50 22.09 -17.68
CA LEU A 150 -12.81 20.66 -17.54
C LEU A 150 -14.28 20.38 -17.91
N PRO A 151 -14.61 19.18 -18.42
CA PRO A 151 -15.90 18.89 -19.06
C PRO A 151 -17.13 18.92 -18.14
N GLY A 152 -16.97 19.10 -16.83
CA GLY A 152 -18.09 19.23 -15.91
C GLY A 152 -17.68 19.31 -14.45
N TRP A 153 -18.69 19.41 -13.58
CA TRP A 153 -18.57 19.41 -12.13
C TRP A 153 -19.58 18.43 -11.55
N THR A 154 -19.11 17.60 -10.62
CA THR A 154 -19.92 16.78 -9.71
C THR A 154 -19.30 16.87 -8.30
N ALA A 155 -20.02 16.44 -7.27
CA ALA A 155 -19.49 16.43 -5.91
C ALA A 155 -18.25 15.52 -5.78
N GLU A 156 -18.22 14.42 -6.51
CA GLU A 156 -17.09 13.49 -6.55
C GLU A 156 -15.88 14.11 -7.25
N ILE A 157 -16.07 14.81 -8.37
CA ILE A 157 -14.99 15.57 -9.04
C ILE A 157 -14.44 16.64 -8.12
N ALA A 158 -15.31 17.40 -7.44
CA ALA A 158 -14.92 18.43 -6.48
C ALA A 158 -14.07 17.85 -5.35
N ARG A 159 -14.50 16.71 -4.79
CA ARG A 159 -13.74 15.97 -3.78
C ARG A 159 -12.38 15.52 -4.33
N GLY A 160 -12.33 15.04 -5.57
CA GLY A 160 -11.11 14.63 -6.26
C GLY A 160 -10.06 15.75 -6.35
N TRP A 161 -10.47 16.99 -6.61
CA TRP A 161 -9.55 18.14 -6.62
C TRP A 161 -8.91 18.39 -5.24
N LEU A 162 -9.67 18.23 -4.16
CA LEU A 162 -9.14 18.38 -2.79
C LEU A 162 -8.17 17.25 -2.44
N LEU A 163 -8.48 16.03 -2.86
CA LEU A 163 -7.63 14.85 -2.66
C LEU A 163 -6.31 14.96 -3.44
N ASN A 164 -6.34 15.51 -4.66
CA ASN A 164 -5.12 15.77 -5.42
C ASN A 164 -4.18 16.73 -4.66
N VAL A 165 -4.71 17.82 -4.10
CA VAL A 165 -3.87 18.75 -3.31
C VAL A 165 -3.42 18.11 -2.00
N GLY A 166 -4.27 17.30 -1.35
CA GLY A 166 -3.91 16.55 -0.15
C GLY A 166 -2.78 15.53 -0.39
N GLY A 167 -2.82 14.81 -1.51
CA GLY A 167 -1.74 13.93 -1.94
C GLY A 167 -0.43 14.68 -2.23
N LEU A 168 -0.50 15.88 -2.80
CA LEU A 168 0.69 16.71 -3.03
C LEU A 168 1.28 17.18 -1.70
N TYR A 169 0.44 17.55 -0.74
CA TYR A 169 0.87 17.91 0.61
C TYR A 169 1.56 16.73 1.29
N ALA A 170 0.93 15.54 1.32
CA ALA A 170 1.50 14.35 1.94
C ALA A 170 2.83 13.92 1.31
N ALA A 171 2.92 13.97 -0.03
CA ALA A 171 4.17 13.70 -0.74
C ALA A 171 5.27 14.71 -0.36
N SER A 172 4.92 16.00 -0.31
CA SER A 172 5.88 17.05 0.05
C SER A 172 6.35 16.94 1.51
N GLU A 173 5.44 16.62 2.42
CA GLU A 173 5.76 16.35 3.82
C GLU A 173 6.67 15.13 3.97
N ALA A 174 6.37 14.02 3.27
CA ALA A 174 7.21 12.84 3.27
C ALA A 174 8.63 13.12 2.73
N ALA A 175 8.74 13.89 1.64
CA ALA A 175 10.04 14.28 1.10
C ALA A 175 10.88 15.08 2.11
N LEU A 176 10.26 16.02 2.82
CA LEU A 176 10.93 16.86 3.82
C LEU A 176 11.32 16.08 5.08
N ARG A 177 10.38 15.31 5.65
CA ARG A 177 10.59 14.62 6.94
C ARG A 177 11.42 13.35 6.80
N ASN A 178 11.14 12.55 5.79
CA ASN A 178 11.70 11.21 5.63
C ASN A 178 12.91 11.19 4.70
N ARG A 179 13.22 12.32 4.04
CA ARG A 179 14.29 12.45 3.04
C ARG A 179 14.16 11.45 1.89
N THR A 180 12.93 11.24 1.43
CA THR A 180 12.58 10.31 0.35
C THR A 180 12.32 11.05 -0.96
N ILE A 181 12.40 10.35 -2.10
CA ILE A 181 11.93 10.87 -3.38
C ILE A 181 10.41 10.69 -3.43
N ALA A 182 9.64 11.74 -3.24
CA ALA A 182 8.18 11.67 -3.25
C ALA A 182 7.59 12.27 -4.52
N ALA A 183 6.50 11.68 -5.01
CA ALA A 183 5.73 12.22 -6.12
C ALA A 183 4.22 12.09 -5.86
N ASN A 184 3.43 12.99 -6.44
CA ASN A 184 1.98 12.82 -6.56
C ASN A 184 1.59 12.83 -8.03
N LEU A 185 0.94 11.75 -8.48
CA LEU A 185 0.46 11.60 -9.85
C LEU A 185 -0.87 12.34 -10.13
N GLY A 186 -1.37 13.12 -9.18
CA GLY A 186 -2.50 14.03 -9.39
C GLY A 186 -2.21 15.18 -10.39
N HIS A 187 -3.19 16.07 -10.57
CA HIS A 187 -3.09 17.24 -11.44
C HIS A 187 -3.61 18.51 -10.75
N GLY A 188 -3.49 19.65 -11.43
CA GLY A 188 -4.06 20.93 -10.97
C GLY A 188 -3.14 21.65 -9.99
N TYR A 189 -1.97 22.06 -10.45
CA TYR A 189 -0.90 22.48 -9.55
C TYR A 189 -0.44 23.92 -9.68
N HIS A 190 -0.62 24.57 -10.83
CA HIS A 190 0.14 25.79 -11.09
C HIS A 190 -0.57 26.87 -11.90
N HIS A 191 -1.58 26.55 -12.72
CA HIS A 191 -2.23 27.57 -13.55
C HIS A 191 -3.40 28.28 -12.85
N ALA A 192 -4.03 27.66 -11.86
CA ALA A 192 -5.17 28.28 -11.18
C ALA A 192 -4.77 29.60 -10.52
N GLY A 193 -5.56 30.64 -10.75
CA GLY A 193 -5.42 31.93 -10.11
C GLY A 193 -6.04 31.97 -8.72
N VAL A 194 -5.99 33.13 -8.08
CA VAL A 194 -6.57 33.36 -6.75
C VAL A 194 -8.10 33.19 -6.76
N ASP A 195 -8.78 33.55 -7.84
CA ASP A 195 -10.24 33.61 -7.93
C ASP A 195 -10.86 32.82 -9.09
N ARG A 196 -10.05 32.07 -9.85
CA ARG A 196 -10.51 31.29 -11.01
C ARG A 196 -9.60 30.11 -11.31
N GLY A 197 -10.16 29.11 -11.98
CA GLY A 197 -9.42 28.01 -12.56
C GLY A 197 -8.93 28.38 -13.96
N GLU A 198 -7.83 27.78 -14.38
CA GLU A 198 -7.21 28.07 -15.68
C GLU A 198 -6.34 26.90 -16.13
N GLY A 199 -6.25 26.67 -17.44
CA GLY A 199 -5.36 25.66 -18.02
C GLY A 199 -5.50 24.27 -17.39
N TYR A 200 -6.75 23.81 -17.19
CA TYR A 200 -7.11 22.54 -16.57
C TYR A 200 -6.69 22.39 -15.08
N CYS A 201 -6.25 23.47 -14.43
CA CYS A 201 -5.98 23.52 -13.00
C CYS A 201 -7.15 24.20 -12.27
N THR A 202 -7.83 23.45 -11.40
CA THR A 202 -8.90 24.00 -10.53
C THR A 202 -8.35 24.64 -9.26
N LEU A 203 -7.29 24.08 -8.69
CA LEU A 203 -6.61 24.64 -7.52
C LEU A 203 -5.15 24.88 -7.87
N ASN A 204 -4.49 25.79 -7.15
CA ASN A 204 -3.05 26.00 -7.27
C ASN A 204 -2.38 25.19 -6.15
N GLY A 205 -2.28 23.88 -6.37
CA GLY A 205 -1.75 22.97 -5.36
C GLY A 205 -0.33 23.34 -4.89
N LEU A 206 0.55 23.80 -5.78
CA LEU A 206 1.92 24.18 -5.39
C LEU A 206 1.90 25.37 -4.42
N ALA A 207 1.15 26.43 -4.73
CA ALA A 207 1.05 27.60 -3.86
C ALA A 207 0.42 27.25 -2.50
N VAL A 208 -0.64 26.43 -2.51
CA VAL A 208 -1.34 25.99 -1.30
C VAL A 208 -0.40 25.18 -0.40
N VAL A 209 0.25 24.16 -0.97
CA VAL A 209 1.13 23.26 -0.22
C VAL A 209 2.36 23.98 0.29
N ALA A 210 2.99 24.83 -0.53
CA ALA A 210 4.12 25.64 -0.09
C ALA A 210 3.74 26.56 1.09
N LYS A 211 2.60 27.26 1.00
CA LYS A 211 2.11 28.09 2.10
C LYS A 211 1.77 27.29 3.36
N LYS A 212 1.22 26.09 3.22
CA LYS A 212 0.90 25.21 4.36
C LYS A 212 2.18 24.76 5.06
N LEU A 213 3.13 24.21 4.32
CA LEU A 213 4.41 23.75 4.88
C LEU A 213 5.20 24.88 5.54
N LEU A 214 5.26 26.07 4.93
CA LEU A 214 5.90 27.23 5.54
C LEU A 214 5.26 27.67 6.88
N ARG A 215 3.97 27.42 7.09
CA ARG A 215 3.31 27.68 8.38
C ARG A 215 3.61 26.61 9.43
N GLU A 216 3.89 25.38 9.00
CA GLU A 216 4.11 24.23 9.88
C GLU A 216 5.58 24.10 10.34
N GLY A 217 6.52 24.73 9.63
CA GLY A 217 7.96 24.74 9.93
C GLY A 217 8.71 23.56 9.34
#